data_AF-A0A212KQJ8-F1
#
_entry.id   AF-A0A212KQJ8-F1
#
_cell.length_a   1.000
_cell.length_b   1.000
_cell.length_c   1.000
_cell.angle_alpha   90.00
_cell.angle_beta   90.00
_cell.angle_gamma   90.00
#
_symmetry.space_group_name_H-M   'P 1'
#
loop_
_entity.id
_entity.type
_entity.pdbx_description
1 polymer ?
#
loop_
_entity_poly.entity_id
_entity_poly.type
_entity_poly.pdbx_seq_one_letter_code
_entity_poly.pdbx_strand_id
1 'polypeptide(L)' 'MVEPKMRVAQLVVAPVVQGVFIQAEKLTSTERGEGGFGHTGTK' A
#
# COMPACT_ATOMS: atom_id res chain seq x y z
N MET A 1 26.25 15.02 -4.78
CA MET A 1 26.52 14.32 -6.05
C MET A 1 26.57 12.84 -5.74
N VAL A 2 25.92 12.00 -6.54
CA VAL A 2 26.01 10.54 -6.40
C VAL A 2 26.99 10.05 -7.45
N GLU A 3 28.00 9.30 -7.01
CA GLU A 3 29.09 8.81 -7.83
C GLU A 3 28.87 7.35 -8.27
N PRO A 4 29.52 6.91 -9.36
CA PRO A 4 29.49 5.52 -9.79
C PRO A 4 29.85 4.55 -8.65
N LYS A 5 29.10 3.44 -8.54
CA LYS A 5 29.25 2.37 -7.53
C LYS A 5 28.84 2.72 -6.10
N MET A 6 28.27 3.90 -5.84
CA MET A 6 27.68 4.18 -4.54
C MET A 6 26.43 3.35 -4.30
N ARG A 7 26.34 2.73 -3.11
CA ARG A 7 25.13 2.04 -2.64
C ARG A 7 24.18 3.07 -2.03
N VAL A 8 23.22 3.55 -2.82
CA VAL A 8 22.26 4.60 -2.40
C VAL A 8 20.82 4.08 -2.24
N ALA A 9 20.61 2.79 -2.48
CA ALA A 9 19.32 2.13 -2.36
C ALA A 9 19.54 0.61 -2.13
N GLN A 10 18.43 -0.10 -1.88
CA GLN A 10 18.42 -1.55 -1.68
C GLN A 10 17.28 -2.18 -2.46
N LEU A 11 17.48 -3.41 -2.94
CA LEU A 11 16.45 -4.21 -3.60
C LEU A 11 15.65 -4.97 -2.54
N VAL A 12 14.32 -4.91 -2.64
CA VAL A 12 13.40 -5.75 -1.87
C VAL A 12 12.65 -6.63 -2.86
N VAL A 13 12.71 -7.95 -2.67
CA VAL A 13 11.94 -8.92 -3.45
C VAL A 13 10.83 -9.48 -2.57
N ALA A 14 9.59 -9.13 -2.88
CA ALA A 14 8.41 -9.57 -2.15
C ALA A 14 7.41 -10.22 -3.12
N PRO A 15 6.68 -11.26 -2.70
CA PRO A 15 5.63 -11.86 -3.51
C PRO A 15 4.51 -10.84 -3.74
N VAL A 16 3.93 -10.89 -4.94
CA VAL A 16 2.78 -10.07 -5.32
C VAL A 16 1.69 -10.94 -5.91
N VAL A 17 0.43 -10.52 -5.72
CA VAL A 17 -0.73 -11.14 -6.36
C VAL A 17 -1.25 -10.19 -7.43
N GLN A 18 -1.52 -10.72 -8.62
CA GLN A 18 -2.16 -9.96 -9.69
C GLN A 18 -3.68 -10.02 -9.53
N GLY A 19 -4.27 -8.90 -9.14
CA GLY A 19 -5.73 -8.77 -9.02
C GLY A 19 -6.41 -8.68 -10.40
N VAL A 20 -7.64 -9.20 -10.47
CA VAL A 20 -8.56 -8.97 -11.59
C VAL A 20 -9.72 -8.14 -11.06
N PHE A 21 -10.00 -7.01 -11.71
CA PHE A 21 -11.11 -6.15 -11.32
C PHE A 21 -12.44 -6.79 -11.71
N ILE A 22 -13.39 -6.80 -10.79
CA ILE A 22 -14.76 -7.24 -11.00
C ILE A 22 -15.66 -6.08 -10.61
N GLN A 23 -16.51 -5.64 -11.54
CA GLN A 23 -17.44 -4.54 -11.29
C GLN A 23 -18.52 -4.97 -10.29
N ALA A 24 -18.77 -4.11 -9.30
CA ALA A 24 -19.84 -4.28 -8.33
C ALA A 24 -20.56 -2.92 -8.15
N GLU A 25 -21.87 -2.95 -7.92
CA GLU A 25 -22.64 -1.73 -7.70
C GLU A 25 -22.28 -1.07 -6.35
N LYS A 26 -21.98 -1.88 -5.33
CA LYS A 26 -21.60 -1.44 -3.98
C LYS A 26 -20.67 -2.46 -3.32
N LEU A 27 -19.81 -1.99 -2.42
CA LEU A 27 -18.99 -2.84 -1.55
C LEU A 27 -19.72 -3.10 -0.22
N THR A 28 -19.44 -4.23 0.42
CA THR A 28 -19.92 -4.51 1.78
C THR A 28 -19.26 -3.58 2.79
N SER A 29 -20.01 -3.17 3.82
CA SER A 29 -19.45 -2.39 4.92
C SER A 29 -18.51 -3.24 5.79
N THR A 30 -17.58 -2.56 6.45
CA THR A 30 -16.68 -3.14 7.46
C THR A 30 -16.59 -2.19 8.65
N GLU A 31 -16.12 -2.66 9.80
CA GLU A 31 -15.93 -1.80 10.98
C GLU A 31 -15.00 -0.60 10.71
N ARG A 32 -13.99 -0.78 9.84
CA ARG A 32 -13.08 0.29 9.44
C ARG A 32 -13.73 1.30 8.50
N GLY A 33 -14.66 0.85 7.67
CA GLY A 33 -15.32 1.68 6.65
C GLY A 33 -14.32 2.45 5.79
N GLU A 34 -14.59 3.75 5.61
CA GLU A 34 -13.76 4.69 4.85
C GLU A 34 -12.57 5.26 5.66
N GLY A 35 -12.32 4.77 6.87
CA GLY A 35 -11.27 5.27 7.75
C GLY A 35 -9.90 5.32 7.07
N GLY A 36 -9.15 6.41 7.25
CA GLY A 36 -7.84 6.63 6.66
C GLY A 36 -7.09 7.74 7.40
N PHE A 37 -5.88 8.08 6.97
CA PHE A 37 -5.16 9.28 7.45
C PHE A 37 -5.16 9.48 8.97
N GLY A 38 -4.65 8.49 9.72
CA GLY A 38 -4.60 8.61 11.19
C GLY A 38 -5.96 8.48 11.88
N HIS A 39 -6.96 7.84 11.26
CA HIS A 39 -8.29 7.62 11.86
C HIS A 39 -8.30 6.95 13.24
N THR A 40 -7.21 6.30 13.65
CA THR A 40 -7.05 5.67 14.96
C THR A 40 -6.47 6.60 16.03
N GLY A 41 -6.06 7.82 15.67
CA GLY A 41 -5.38 8.74 16.59
C GLY A 41 -3.98 8.25 17.00
N THR A 42 -3.33 9.00 17.90
CA THR A 42 -1.93 8.81 18.29
C THR A 42 -1.69 8.96 19.80
N LYS A 43 -2.73 8.89 20.64
CA LYS A 43 -2.57 9.03 22.10
C LYS A 43 -1.99 7.78 22.75
#